data_AF-A0A9Q0PRM4-F1
#
_entry.id   AF-A0A9Q0PRM4-F1
#
_cell.length_a   1.000
_cell.length_b   1.000
_cell.length_c   1.000
_cell.angle_alpha   90.00
_cell.angle_beta   90.00
_cell.angle_gamma   90.00
#
_symmetry.space_group_name_H-M   'P 1'
#
loop_
_entity.id
_entity.type
_entity.pdbx_description
1 polymer ?
#
loop_
_entity_poly.entity_id
_entity_poly.type
_entity_poly.pdbx_seq_one_letter_code
_entity_poly.pdbx_strand_id
1 'polypeptide(L)'
;MMTGINYSMKAQAIKFLSAFVEIVFDNSDNRIPVDKEEVRLRRTIGLKKDEYFLDGKHITKTEVMNLLESAGFSRSNPYYVVQQGKIASLTLMKDSERLDLLKEIGGTRVYEERRRESLKIMQETGNKRKQIIQVVQYLDERLKELDEEKEELRKYQQLDKQRKSLEYTIYDKELHDARQKLLEVEESRSKISEKSAKMYNEVLNAHEESRDLEKVLKDLTKEVQALNKEKEAAEKQQTEAIKKQAELELDVKDMLERFSGNIQAKDDAIKQLDILQKEIQDSQKELNKISPIYDEHLSKEKDITKRIMEREKQLSILYQKQGRATQFSSKAARDKWLQKEIDDLQRVLSSNLAQ
;
A
#
# COMPACT_ATOMS: atom_id res chain seq x y z
N MET A 1 18.79 135.36 -69.74
CA MET A 1 20.04 136.13 -69.58
C MET A 1 19.97 136.89 -68.28
N MET A 2 20.98 136.71 -67.42
CA MET A 2 21.44 137.54 -66.28
C MET A 2 21.96 136.60 -65.20
N THR A 3 23.20 136.12 -65.37
CA THR A 3 24.42 136.67 -64.74
C THR A 3 24.48 136.36 -63.26
N GLY A 4 25.10 135.21 -62.97
CA GLY A 4 25.63 134.91 -61.65
C GLY A 4 26.75 135.87 -61.30
N ILE A 5 26.74 136.33 -60.05
CA ILE A 5 27.86 136.98 -59.39
C ILE A 5 28.26 136.04 -58.26
N ASN A 6 29.27 135.20 -58.54
CA ASN A 6 29.96 134.41 -57.54
C ASN A 6 30.91 135.33 -56.77
N TYR A 7 30.56 135.69 -55.53
CA TYR A 7 31.56 136.16 -54.58
C TYR A 7 32.07 134.96 -53.79
N SER A 8 33.29 134.56 -54.11
CA SER A 8 34.11 133.61 -53.36
C SER A 8 34.52 134.25 -52.03
N MET A 9 33.89 133.83 -50.93
CA MET A 9 34.51 133.86 -49.61
C MET A 9 34.82 132.43 -49.21
N LYS A 10 36.11 132.07 -49.17
CA LYS A 10 36.61 130.90 -48.45
C LYS A 10 36.34 131.11 -46.96
N ALA A 11 35.14 130.75 -46.50
CA ALA A 11 34.87 130.52 -45.10
C ALA A 11 35.24 129.07 -44.77
N GLN A 12 36.15 128.90 -43.83
CA GLN A 12 36.55 127.61 -43.29
C GLN A 12 35.31 126.98 -42.62
N ALA A 13 34.70 125.98 -43.26
CA ALA A 13 33.49 125.35 -42.75
C ALA A 13 33.81 124.51 -41.50
N ILE A 14 33.55 125.07 -40.32
CA ILE A 14 33.57 124.34 -39.05
C ILE A 14 32.43 123.30 -39.10
N LYS A 15 32.78 122.01 -39.09
CA LYS A 15 31.81 120.91 -39.05
C LYS A 15 31.37 120.70 -37.61
N PHE A 16 30.18 121.17 -37.24
CA PHE A 16 29.57 120.91 -35.94
C PHE A 16 28.92 119.51 -35.94
N LEU A 17 29.29 118.66 -34.97
CA LEU A 17 28.80 117.27 -34.84
C LEU A 17 27.49 117.14 -34.04
N SER A 18 27.11 118.19 -33.32
CA SER A 18 25.91 118.28 -32.48
C SER A 18 25.55 119.73 -32.21
N ALA A 19 24.27 120.01 -32.06
CA ALA A 19 23.75 121.28 -31.59
C ALA A 19 22.92 121.05 -30.33
N PHE A 20 22.92 122.00 -29.41
CA PHE A 20 21.98 121.98 -28.29
C PHE A 20 21.25 123.32 -28.21
N VAL A 21 20.02 123.28 -27.73
CA VAL A 21 19.22 124.45 -27.39
C VAL A 21 18.85 124.30 -25.93
N GLU A 22 19.14 125.31 -25.13
CA GLU A 22 18.75 125.39 -23.73
C GLU A 22 17.84 126.60 -23.53
N ILE A 23 16.70 126.35 -22.91
CA ILE A 23 15.72 127.36 -22.53
C ILE A 23 15.64 127.37 -21.01
N VAL A 24 15.72 128.56 -20.42
CA VAL A 24 15.52 128.77 -18.99
C VAL A 24 14.11 129.32 -18.82
N PHE A 25 13.28 128.58 -18.09
CA PHE A 25 11.95 128.99 -17.71
C PHE A 25 11.98 129.59 -16.30
N ASP A 26 11.33 130.73 -16.13
CA ASP A 26 10.93 131.23 -14.80
C ASP A 26 9.75 130.37 -14.33
N ASN A 27 9.90 129.73 -13.17
CA ASN A 27 8.93 128.84 -12.54
C ASN A 27 8.47 129.40 -11.18
N SER A 28 8.49 130.72 -11.00
CA SER A 28 7.99 131.39 -9.79
C SER A 28 6.52 131.05 -9.46
N ASP A 29 5.73 130.64 -10.45
CA ASP A 29 4.32 130.23 -10.30
C ASP A 29 4.15 128.73 -9.98
N ASN A 30 5.25 127.97 -9.88
CA ASN A 30 5.28 126.52 -9.65
C ASN A 30 4.39 125.71 -10.62
N ARG A 31 4.21 126.22 -11.85
CA ARG A 31 3.40 125.57 -12.87
C ARG A 31 4.08 124.33 -13.46
N ILE A 32 5.42 124.32 -13.49
CA ILE A 32 6.21 123.12 -13.74
C ILE A 32 6.43 122.45 -12.37
N PRO A 33 6.11 121.15 -12.19
CA PRO A 33 6.22 120.45 -10.92
C PRO A 33 7.69 120.10 -10.58
N VAL A 34 8.52 121.12 -10.46
CA VAL A 34 9.93 121.06 -10.08
C VAL A 34 10.15 122.13 -9.01
N ASP A 35 10.73 121.74 -7.88
CA ASP A 35 10.96 122.60 -6.71
C ASP A 35 12.17 123.53 -6.92
N LYS A 36 12.07 124.41 -7.91
CA LYS A 36 13.06 125.42 -8.27
C LYS A 36 12.39 126.63 -8.91
N GLU A 37 12.90 127.82 -8.59
CA GLU A 37 12.46 129.09 -9.16
C GLU A 37 12.83 129.23 -10.65
N GLU A 38 13.94 128.62 -11.09
CA GLU A 38 14.33 128.54 -12.50
C GLU A 38 14.48 127.08 -12.94
N VAL A 39 13.89 126.75 -14.09
CA VAL A 39 13.94 125.40 -14.68
C VAL A 39 14.64 125.46 -16.03
N ARG A 40 15.73 124.71 -16.21
CA ARG A 40 16.51 124.67 -17.45
C ARG A 40 16.18 123.42 -18.25
N LEU A 41 15.56 123.59 -19.41
CA LEU A 41 15.29 122.50 -20.34
C LEU A 41 16.23 122.60 -21.54
N ARG A 42 17.07 121.58 -21.70
CA ARG A 42 18.02 121.48 -22.80
C ARG A 42 17.67 120.29 -23.69
N ARG A 43 17.65 120.53 -25.00
CA ARG A 43 17.58 119.47 -26.01
C ARG A 43 18.88 119.46 -26.81
N THR A 44 19.55 118.32 -26.84
CA THR A 44 20.78 118.12 -27.59
C THR A 44 20.49 117.22 -28.79
N ILE A 45 20.68 117.76 -29.99
CA ILE A 45 20.47 117.07 -31.26
C ILE A 45 21.85 116.79 -31.89
N GLY A 46 22.21 115.51 -31.93
CA GLY A 46 23.35 115.00 -32.67
C GLY A 46 22.92 114.28 -33.95
N LEU A 47 23.89 113.85 -34.77
CA LEU A 47 23.63 113.13 -36.03
C LEU A 47 22.79 111.83 -35.87
N LYS A 48 22.82 111.20 -34.69
CA LYS A 48 22.10 109.94 -34.38
C LYS A 48 21.40 109.94 -33.03
N LYS A 49 21.48 111.03 -32.26
CA LYS A 49 21.01 111.10 -30.87
C LYS A 49 20.14 112.34 -30.68
N ASP A 50 19.02 112.15 -29.99
CA ASP A 50 18.11 113.21 -29.55
C ASP A 50 17.91 113.03 -28.04
N GLU A 51 18.64 113.82 -27.25
CA GLU A 51 18.71 113.68 -25.80
C GLU A 51 18.11 114.93 -25.12
N TYR A 52 17.34 114.72 -24.04
CA TYR A 52 16.69 115.78 -23.27
C TYR A 52 17.28 115.84 -21.87
N PHE A 53 17.55 117.05 -21.40
CA PHE A 53 18.10 117.31 -20.08
C PHE A 53 17.24 118.35 -19.35
N LEU A 54 16.89 118.05 -18.10
CA LEU A 54 16.22 118.96 -17.18
C LEU A 54 17.18 119.28 -16.03
N ASP A 55 17.59 120.54 -15.91
CA ASP A 55 18.61 120.99 -14.97
C ASP A 55 19.89 120.14 -14.98
N GLY A 56 20.31 119.73 -16.18
CA GLY A 56 21.48 118.88 -16.40
C GLY A 56 21.27 117.38 -16.17
N LYS A 57 20.09 116.94 -15.70
CA LYS A 57 19.74 115.50 -15.60
C LYS A 57 19.11 114.99 -16.88
N HIS A 58 19.59 113.86 -17.39
CA HIS A 58 19.00 113.22 -18.57
C HIS A 58 17.60 112.67 -18.26
N ILE A 59 16.61 113.00 -19.09
CA ILE A 59 15.22 112.53 -18.96
C ILE A 59 14.68 112.00 -20.28
N THR A 60 13.69 111.12 -20.22
CA THR A 60 13.08 110.54 -21.42
C THR A 60 12.15 111.52 -22.12
N LYS A 61 11.96 111.35 -23.43
CA LYS A 61 11.00 112.17 -24.20
C LYS A 61 9.59 112.13 -23.61
N THR A 62 9.15 110.98 -23.10
CA THR A 62 7.81 110.83 -22.50
C THR A 62 7.67 111.67 -21.24
N GLU A 63 8.68 111.68 -20.37
CA GLU A 63 8.69 112.49 -19.15
C GLU A 63 8.70 113.99 -19.47
N VAL A 64 9.51 114.44 -20.44
CA VAL A 64 9.49 115.85 -20.91
C VAL A 64 8.10 116.24 -21.39
N MET A 65 7.45 115.36 -22.17
CA MET A 65 6.13 115.64 -22.73
C MET A 65 5.08 115.73 -21.62
N ASN A 66 5.09 114.79 -20.66
CA ASN A 66 4.19 114.82 -19.50
C ASN A 66 4.42 116.05 -18.61
N LEU A 67 5.67 116.46 -18.44
CA LEU A 67 6.06 117.66 -17.68
C LEU A 67 5.51 118.93 -18.33
N LEU A 68 5.73 119.08 -19.64
CA LEU A 68 5.22 120.21 -20.41
C LEU A 68 3.68 120.22 -20.45
N GLU A 69 3.04 119.05 -20.59
CA GLU A 69 1.59 118.92 -20.56
C GLU A 69 1.00 119.31 -19.20
N SER A 70 1.67 118.93 -18.10
CA SER A 70 1.30 119.35 -16.73
C SER A 70 1.42 120.85 -16.53
N ALA A 71 2.42 121.48 -17.16
CA ALA A 71 2.57 122.93 -17.22
C ALA A 71 1.62 123.60 -18.24
N GLY A 72 0.73 122.86 -18.90
CA GLY A 72 -0.24 123.38 -19.87
C GLY A 72 0.31 123.64 -21.28
N PHE A 73 1.53 123.20 -21.58
CA PHE A 73 2.06 123.10 -22.93
C PHE A 73 1.63 121.76 -23.53
N SER A 74 0.43 121.72 -24.09
CA SER A 74 -0.09 120.51 -24.71
C SER A 74 0.65 120.20 -26.02
N ARG A 75 1.14 118.95 -26.16
CA ARG A 75 1.81 118.42 -27.37
C ARG A 75 0.97 118.62 -28.63
N SER A 76 -0.34 118.51 -28.47
CA SER A 76 -1.29 118.48 -29.59
C SER A 76 -1.74 119.90 -29.95
N ASN A 77 -1.56 120.86 -29.03
CA ASN A 77 -2.18 122.17 -29.11
C ASN A 77 -1.19 123.36 -29.03
N PRO A 78 -0.59 123.76 -30.16
CA PRO A 78 0.35 124.88 -30.23
C PRO A 78 -0.36 126.22 -30.52
N TYR A 79 -1.37 126.63 -29.74
CA TYR A 79 -1.88 128.02 -29.88
C TYR A 79 -0.79 129.07 -29.70
N TYR A 80 0.26 128.69 -28.98
CA TYR A 80 1.46 129.49 -28.73
C TYR A 80 2.50 129.42 -29.86
N VAL A 81 2.30 128.62 -30.93
CA VAL A 81 3.20 128.58 -32.10
C VAL A 81 2.41 128.71 -33.41
N VAL A 82 2.47 129.90 -34.02
CA VAL A 82 1.86 130.16 -35.32
C VAL A 82 2.87 129.89 -36.44
N GLN A 83 2.77 128.73 -37.07
CA GLN A 83 3.56 128.41 -38.27
C GLN A 83 2.98 129.08 -39.53
N GLN A 84 3.82 129.33 -40.53
CA GLN A 84 3.36 129.85 -41.82
C GLN A 84 2.31 128.91 -42.43
N GLY A 85 1.15 129.45 -42.83
CA GLY A 85 0.01 128.68 -43.34
C GLY A 85 -0.96 128.16 -42.28
N LYS A 86 -0.64 128.24 -40.98
CA LYS A 86 -1.54 127.78 -39.91
C LYS A 86 -2.87 128.55 -39.87
N ILE A 87 -2.84 129.86 -40.14
CA ILE A 87 -4.04 130.71 -40.19
C ILE A 87 -5.00 130.25 -41.30
N ALA A 88 -4.47 129.97 -42.50
CA ALA A 88 -5.28 129.44 -43.59
C ALA A 88 -5.84 128.03 -43.28
N SER A 89 -5.08 127.19 -42.56
CA SER A 89 -5.59 125.89 -42.13
C SER A 89 -6.76 126.03 -41.14
N LEU A 90 -6.69 126.97 -40.20
CA LEU A 90 -7.76 127.21 -39.21
C LEU A 90 -9.05 127.71 -39.88
N THR A 91 -8.95 128.53 -40.93
CA THR A 91 -10.13 129.03 -41.65
C THR A 91 -10.77 127.98 -42.55
N LEU A 92 -9.99 127.00 -43.05
CA LEU A 92 -10.46 125.92 -43.92
C LEU A 92 -10.87 124.62 -43.17
N MET A 93 -10.68 124.56 -41.85
CA MET A 93 -11.02 123.39 -41.03
C MET A 93 -12.51 123.05 -41.06
N LYS A 94 -12.82 121.76 -41.13
CA LYS A 94 -14.19 121.25 -41.00
C LYS A 94 -14.70 121.38 -39.56
N ASP A 95 -16.01 121.42 -39.37
CA ASP A 95 -16.61 121.58 -38.04
C ASP A 95 -16.24 120.46 -37.06
N SER A 96 -16.04 119.23 -37.54
CA SER A 96 -15.54 118.11 -36.72
C SER A 96 -14.12 118.34 -36.22
N GLU A 97 -13.23 118.84 -37.08
CA GLU A 97 -11.84 119.14 -36.74
C GLU A 97 -11.77 120.35 -35.79
N ARG A 98 -12.67 121.32 -35.97
CA ARG A 98 -12.82 122.46 -35.06
C ARG A 98 -13.33 122.01 -33.69
N LEU A 99 -14.24 121.05 -33.63
CA LEU A 99 -14.72 120.46 -32.37
C LEU A 99 -13.62 119.67 -31.66
N ASP A 100 -12.86 118.85 -32.38
CA ASP A 100 -11.73 118.12 -31.81
C ASP A 100 -10.68 119.08 -31.24
N LEU A 101 -10.42 120.17 -31.97
CA LEU A 101 -9.55 121.25 -31.51
C LEU A 101 -10.10 121.93 -30.24
N LEU A 102 -11.41 122.18 -30.15
CA LEU A 102 -12.05 122.73 -28.94
C LEU A 102 -12.01 121.76 -27.75
N LYS A 103 -12.22 120.46 -27.98
CA LYS A 103 -12.10 119.41 -26.95
C LYS A 103 -10.67 119.31 -26.41
N GLU A 104 -9.71 119.53 -27.29
CA GLU A 104 -8.30 119.54 -26.93
C GLU A 104 -7.91 120.79 -26.13
N ILE A 105 -8.45 121.97 -26.48
CA ILE A 105 -8.35 123.18 -25.64
C ILE A 105 -8.93 122.95 -24.26
N GLY A 106 -10.13 122.35 -24.20
CA GLY A 106 -10.82 122.08 -22.96
C GLY A 106 -10.17 120.98 -22.11
N GLY A 107 -9.08 120.36 -22.57
CA GLY A 107 -8.42 119.25 -21.88
C GLY A 107 -9.29 117.99 -21.74
N THR A 108 -10.45 117.94 -22.40
CA THR A 108 -11.42 116.84 -22.24
C THR A 108 -10.99 115.57 -22.98
N ARG A 109 -10.06 115.69 -23.92
CA ARG A 109 -9.54 114.57 -24.72
C ARG A 109 -8.90 113.47 -23.87
N VAL A 110 -8.06 113.83 -22.90
CA VAL A 110 -7.39 112.85 -22.00
C VAL A 110 -8.41 112.11 -21.15
N TYR A 111 -9.44 112.82 -20.68
CA TYR A 111 -10.55 112.22 -19.92
C TYR A 111 -11.37 111.25 -20.79
N GLU A 112 -11.74 111.65 -22.02
CA GLU A 112 -12.48 110.80 -22.95
C GLU A 112 -11.70 109.52 -23.30
N GLU A 113 -10.39 109.61 -23.50
CA GLU A 113 -9.52 108.47 -23.79
C GLU A 113 -9.43 107.49 -22.61
N ARG A 114 -9.14 108.00 -21.39
CA ARG A 114 -9.10 107.18 -20.17
C ARG A 114 -10.45 106.52 -19.87
N ARG A 115 -11.56 107.24 -20.12
CA ARG A 115 -12.91 106.69 -19.96
C ARG A 115 -13.17 105.55 -20.94
N ARG A 116 -12.77 105.69 -22.20
CA ARG A 116 -12.92 104.65 -23.23
C ARG A 116 -12.12 103.40 -22.88
N GLU A 117 -10.88 103.57 -22.42
CA GLU A 117 -10.04 102.45 -21.97
C GLU A 117 -10.65 101.74 -20.75
N SER A 118 -11.10 102.50 -19.75
CA SER A 118 -11.75 101.94 -18.56
C SER A 118 -13.02 101.15 -18.89
N LEU A 119 -13.84 101.65 -19.82
CA LEU A 119 -15.04 100.95 -20.30
C LEU A 119 -14.68 99.62 -21.00
N LYS A 120 -13.60 99.60 -21.78
CA LYS A 120 -13.10 98.38 -22.42
C LYS A 120 -12.67 97.34 -21.38
N ILE A 121 -11.90 97.75 -20.37
CA ILE A 121 -11.47 96.86 -19.27
C ILE A 121 -12.70 96.33 -18.51
N MET A 122 -13.68 97.18 -18.23
CA MET A 122 -14.92 96.78 -17.55
C MET A 122 -15.69 95.72 -18.34
N GLN A 123 -15.77 95.87 -19.67
CA GLN A 123 -16.41 94.89 -20.55
C GLN A 123 -15.66 93.55 -20.54
N GLU A 124 -14.33 93.58 -20.66
CA GLU A 124 -13.49 92.37 -20.61
C GLU A 124 -13.64 91.64 -19.26
N THR A 125 -13.61 92.36 -18.14
CA THR A 125 -13.82 91.78 -16.80
C THR A 125 -15.24 91.23 -16.65
N GLY A 126 -16.25 91.90 -17.21
CA GLY A 126 -17.62 91.40 -17.26
C GLY A 126 -17.74 90.05 -17.98
N ASN A 127 -17.02 89.89 -19.10
CA ASN A 127 -16.97 88.63 -19.85
C ASN A 127 -16.25 87.54 -19.07
N LYS A 128 -15.10 87.84 -18.44
CA LYS A 128 -14.39 86.89 -17.56
C LYS A 128 -15.27 86.42 -16.40
N ARG A 129 -16.03 87.33 -15.78
CA ARG A 129 -16.98 86.98 -14.71
C ARG A 129 -18.06 86.01 -15.20
N LYS A 130 -18.61 86.22 -16.40
CA LYS A 130 -19.60 85.30 -17.00
C LYS A 130 -19.01 83.90 -17.20
N GLN A 131 -17.78 83.81 -17.69
CA GLN A 131 -17.09 82.52 -17.84
C GLN A 131 -16.89 81.82 -16.50
N ILE A 132 -16.47 82.55 -15.46
CA ILE A 132 -16.33 81.98 -14.11
C ILE A 132 -17.67 81.44 -13.61
N ILE A 133 -18.77 82.17 -13.79
CA ILE A 133 -20.10 81.71 -13.38
C ILE A 133 -20.50 80.40 -14.10
N GLN A 134 -20.21 80.29 -15.41
CA GLN A 134 -20.48 79.06 -16.16
C GLN A 134 -19.67 77.87 -15.63
N VAL A 135 -18.39 78.09 -15.31
CA VAL A 135 -17.53 77.04 -14.72
C VAL A 135 -18.04 76.62 -13.34
N VAL A 136 -18.46 77.58 -12.51
CA VAL A 136 -19.03 77.27 -11.19
C VAL A 136 -20.30 76.44 -11.32
N GLN A 137 -21.20 76.78 -12.25
CA GLN A 137 -22.42 76.00 -12.51
C GLN A 137 -22.09 74.56 -12.96
N TYR A 138 -21.10 74.40 -13.85
CA TYR A 138 -20.63 73.09 -14.26
C TYR A 138 -20.03 72.28 -13.09
N LEU A 139 -19.27 72.93 -12.20
CA LEU A 139 -18.73 72.29 -11.00
C LEU A 139 -19.85 71.87 -10.03
N ASP A 140 -20.90 72.68 -9.87
CA ASP A 140 -22.06 72.33 -9.04
C ASP A 140 -22.82 71.12 -9.59
N GLU A 141 -22.99 71.02 -10.92
CA GLU A 141 -23.55 69.84 -11.57
C GLU A 141 -22.68 68.61 -11.32
N ARG A 142 -21.36 68.73 -11.51
CA ARG A 142 -20.42 67.63 -11.28
C ARG A 142 -20.38 67.18 -9.81
N LEU A 143 -20.54 68.11 -8.87
CA LEU A 143 -20.64 67.80 -7.44
C LEU A 143 -21.91 67.02 -7.12
N LYS A 144 -23.05 67.35 -7.75
CA LYS A 144 -24.29 66.58 -7.58
C LYS A 144 -24.15 65.16 -8.10
N GLU A 145 -23.58 64.98 -9.29
CA GLU A 145 -23.29 63.64 -9.83
C GLU A 145 -22.39 62.84 -8.88
N LEU A 146 -21.35 63.47 -8.32
CA LEU A 146 -20.45 62.81 -7.37
C LEU A 146 -21.15 62.43 -6.04
N ASP A 147 -22.09 63.25 -5.57
CA ASP A 147 -22.90 62.91 -4.40
C ASP A 147 -23.85 61.74 -4.68
N GLU A 148 -24.42 61.64 -5.88
CA GLU A 148 -25.22 60.48 -6.30
C GLU A 148 -24.36 59.21 -6.39
N GLU A 149 -23.19 59.27 -7.02
CA GLU A 149 -22.21 58.17 -7.10
C GLU A 149 -21.78 57.71 -5.70
N LYS A 150 -21.60 58.64 -4.76
CA LYS A 150 -21.25 58.35 -3.36
C LYS A 150 -22.36 57.60 -2.64
N GLU A 151 -23.62 57.99 -2.83
CA GLU A 151 -24.76 57.29 -2.24
C GLU A 151 -24.95 55.90 -2.85
N GLU A 152 -24.72 55.73 -4.15
CA GLU A 152 -24.68 54.43 -4.80
C GLU A 152 -23.58 53.53 -4.22
N LEU A 153 -22.36 54.07 -4.07
CA LEU A 153 -21.23 53.34 -3.48
C LEU A 153 -21.51 52.93 -2.03
N ARG A 154 -22.17 53.79 -1.23
CA ARG A 154 -22.59 53.44 0.13
C ARG A 154 -23.56 52.27 0.15
N LYS A 155 -24.57 52.27 -0.74
CA LYS A 155 -25.50 51.14 -0.89
C LYS A 155 -24.78 49.87 -1.31
N TYR A 156 -23.87 49.98 -2.29
CA TYR A 156 -23.04 48.85 -2.72
C TYR A 156 -22.21 48.27 -1.56
N GLN A 157 -21.53 49.10 -0.77
CA GLN A 157 -20.75 48.64 0.38
C GLN A 157 -21.61 47.93 1.43
N GLN A 158 -22.83 48.44 1.68
CA GLN A 158 -23.77 47.78 2.59
C GLN A 158 -24.20 46.41 2.06
N LEU A 159 -24.54 46.32 0.78
CA LEU A 159 -24.91 45.06 0.13
C LEU A 159 -23.74 44.08 0.06
N ASP A 160 -22.52 44.54 -0.22
CA ASP A 160 -21.31 43.71 -0.24
C ASP A 160 -21.00 43.15 1.16
N LYS A 161 -21.18 43.97 2.20
CA LYS A 161 -21.04 43.51 3.59
C LYS A 161 -22.07 42.42 3.93
N GLN A 162 -23.32 42.60 3.50
CA GLN A 162 -24.37 41.59 3.66
C GLN A 162 -24.03 40.31 2.88
N ARG A 163 -23.59 40.44 1.61
CA ARG A 163 -23.17 39.32 0.78
C ARG A 163 -22.06 38.52 1.45
N LYS A 164 -21.00 39.18 1.92
CA LYS A 164 -19.88 38.53 2.64
C LYS A 164 -20.34 37.83 3.90
N SER A 165 -21.27 38.40 4.65
CA SER A 165 -21.82 37.75 5.85
C SER A 165 -22.62 36.49 5.53
N LEU A 166 -23.43 36.52 4.47
CA LEU A 166 -24.19 35.36 4.00
C LEU A 166 -23.25 34.29 3.42
N GLU A 167 -22.27 34.70 2.63
CA GLU A 167 -21.25 33.81 2.08
C GLU A 167 -20.48 33.08 3.19
N TYR A 168 -20.04 33.80 4.22
CA TYR A 168 -19.43 33.19 5.40
C TYR A 168 -20.37 32.19 6.10
N THR A 169 -21.64 32.55 6.25
CA THR A 169 -22.65 31.67 6.88
C THR A 169 -22.88 30.39 6.07
N ILE A 170 -22.87 30.49 4.73
CA ILE A 170 -22.97 29.33 3.84
C ILE A 170 -21.75 28.44 4.00
N TYR A 171 -20.54 29.00 3.95
CA TYR A 171 -19.32 28.21 4.12
C TYR A 171 -19.20 27.59 5.52
N ASP A 172 -19.63 28.28 6.56
CA ASP A 172 -19.66 27.72 7.92
C ASP A 172 -20.63 26.54 8.02
N LYS A 173 -21.80 26.65 7.38
CA LYS A 173 -22.76 25.54 7.29
C LYS A 173 -22.18 24.36 6.49
N GLU A 174 -21.57 24.61 5.33
CA GLU A 174 -20.95 23.56 4.52
C GLU A 174 -19.81 22.86 5.28
N LEU A 175 -19.00 23.63 6.01
CA LEU A 175 -17.95 23.10 6.89
C LEU A 175 -18.53 22.24 8.01
N HIS A 176 -19.63 22.69 8.63
CA HIS A 176 -20.32 21.93 9.66
C HIS A 176 -20.87 20.60 9.11
N ASP A 177 -21.57 20.64 7.97
CA ASP A 177 -22.11 19.46 7.31
C ASP A 177 -20.99 18.48 6.89
N ALA A 178 -19.87 19.00 6.39
CA ALA A 178 -18.70 18.19 6.05
C ALA A 178 -18.07 17.52 7.29
N ARG A 179 -17.97 18.25 8.41
CA ARG A 179 -17.49 17.69 9.69
C ARG A 179 -18.42 16.62 10.22
N GLN A 180 -19.74 16.83 10.14
CA GLN A 180 -20.71 15.83 10.56
C GLN A 180 -20.59 14.55 9.72
N LYS A 181 -20.51 14.68 8.39
CA LYS A 181 -20.27 13.53 7.50
C LYS A 181 -18.95 12.82 7.80
N LEU A 182 -17.89 13.57 8.12
CA LEU A 182 -16.61 12.98 8.51
C LEU A 182 -16.76 12.14 9.79
N LEU A 183 -17.44 12.66 10.81
CA LEU A 183 -17.72 11.93 12.05
C LEU A 183 -18.53 10.65 11.80
N GLU A 184 -19.56 10.71 10.96
CA GLU A 184 -20.36 9.53 10.57
C GLU A 184 -19.49 8.47 9.87
N VAL A 185 -18.60 8.89 8.97
CA VAL A 185 -17.66 8.00 8.30
C VAL A 185 -16.66 7.40 9.29
N GLU A 186 -16.11 8.19 10.20
CA GLU A 186 -15.19 7.71 11.25
C GLU A 186 -15.85 6.70 12.18
N GLU A 187 -17.10 6.94 12.59
CA GLU A 187 -17.87 6.00 13.40
C GLU A 187 -18.15 4.70 12.64
N SER A 188 -18.54 4.80 11.36
CA SER A 188 -18.73 3.62 10.50
C SER A 188 -17.45 2.81 10.34
N ARG A 189 -16.30 3.50 10.16
CA ARG A 189 -14.98 2.89 10.05
C ARG A 189 -14.57 2.21 11.35
N SER A 190 -14.84 2.84 12.49
CA SER A 190 -14.59 2.26 13.82
C SER A 190 -15.39 0.97 14.01
N LYS A 191 -16.70 0.99 13.72
CA LYS A 191 -17.56 -0.21 13.76
C LYS A 191 -17.07 -1.33 12.84
N ILE A 192 -16.64 -1.00 11.62
CA ILE A 192 -16.05 -1.98 10.69
C ILE A 192 -14.73 -2.52 11.24
N SER A 193 -13.88 -1.66 11.81
CA SER A 193 -12.61 -2.06 12.43
C SER A 193 -12.82 -3.02 13.61
N GLU A 194 -13.79 -2.74 14.47
CA GLU A 194 -14.16 -3.64 15.57
C GLU A 194 -14.70 -4.98 15.08
N LYS A 195 -15.58 -4.97 14.06
CA LYS A 195 -16.08 -6.21 13.43
C LYS A 195 -14.94 -7.01 12.80
N SER A 196 -14.02 -6.34 12.10
CA SER A 196 -12.85 -6.96 11.49
C SER A 196 -11.95 -7.59 12.55
N ALA A 197 -11.70 -6.89 13.66
CA ALA A 197 -10.92 -7.42 14.78
C ALA A 197 -11.59 -8.64 15.43
N LYS A 198 -12.92 -8.61 15.63
CA LYS A 198 -13.68 -9.77 16.12
C LYS A 198 -13.59 -10.97 15.17
N MET A 199 -13.81 -10.73 13.88
CA MET A 199 -13.74 -11.78 12.85
C MET A 199 -12.33 -12.36 12.73
N TYR A 200 -11.28 -11.53 12.86
CA TYR A 200 -9.89 -11.99 12.91
C TYR A 200 -9.65 -12.91 14.12
N ASN A 201 -10.14 -12.54 15.30
CA ASN A 201 -10.04 -13.38 16.50
C ASN A 201 -10.85 -14.68 16.35
N GLU A 202 -12.04 -14.65 15.76
CA GLU A 202 -12.84 -15.85 15.47
C GLU A 202 -12.11 -16.80 14.51
N VAL A 203 -11.48 -16.27 13.46
CA VAL A 203 -10.65 -17.07 12.53
C VAL A 203 -9.44 -17.65 13.25
N LEU A 204 -8.78 -16.88 14.12
CA LEU A 204 -7.66 -17.38 14.92
C LEU A 204 -8.09 -18.55 15.82
N ASN A 205 -9.19 -18.38 16.56
CA ASN A 205 -9.74 -19.42 17.43
C ASN A 205 -10.13 -20.67 16.62
N ALA A 206 -10.84 -20.50 15.51
CA ALA A 206 -11.21 -21.62 14.63
C ALA A 206 -9.96 -22.32 14.06
N HIS A 207 -8.88 -21.59 13.79
CA HIS A 207 -7.64 -22.18 13.34
C HIS A 207 -6.95 -22.98 14.46
N GLU A 208 -6.96 -22.50 15.70
CA GLU A 208 -6.46 -23.23 16.87
C GLU A 208 -7.28 -24.50 17.11
N GLU A 209 -8.61 -24.41 17.10
CA GLU A 209 -9.51 -25.56 17.22
C GLU A 209 -9.28 -26.59 16.10
N SER A 210 -9.15 -26.14 14.85
CA SER A 210 -8.83 -27.01 13.73
C SER A 210 -7.49 -27.71 13.90
N ARG A 211 -6.48 -27.02 14.43
CA ARG A 211 -5.16 -27.60 14.70
C ARG A 211 -5.21 -28.65 15.80
N ASP A 212 -6.00 -28.41 16.85
CA ASP A 212 -6.18 -29.37 17.94
C ASP A 212 -6.97 -30.59 17.48
N LEU A 213 -8.03 -30.41 16.68
CA LEU A 213 -8.74 -31.50 16.01
C LEU A 213 -7.82 -32.31 15.10
N GLU A 214 -6.91 -31.65 14.36
CA GLU A 214 -5.95 -32.33 13.49
C GLU A 214 -4.94 -33.17 14.28
N LYS A 215 -4.51 -32.71 15.47
CA LYS A 215 -3.71 -33.53 16.40
C LYS A 215 -4.50 -34.75 16.89
N VAL A 216 -5.73 -34.54 17.34
CA VAL A 216 -6.61 -35.63 17.82
C VAL A 216 -6.85 -36.65 16.71
N LEU A 217 -7.14 -36.20 15.48
CA LEU A 217 -7.28 -37.08 14.32
C LEU A 217 -6.00 -37.87 14.05
N LYS A 218 -4.83 -37.23 14.12
CA LYS A 218 -3.55 -37.91 13.93
C LYS A 218 -3.31 -38.99 14.99
N ASP A 219 -3.63 -38.71 16.25
CA ASP A 219 -3.47 -39.67 17.34
C ASP A 219 -4.48 -40.81 17.24
N LEU A 220 -5.74 -40.51 16.93
CA LEU A 220 -6.77 -41.52 16.67
C LEU A 220 -6.41 -42.38 15.45
N THR A 221 -5.82 -41.80 14.41
CA THR A 221 -5.34 -42.55 13.23
C THR A 221 -4.21 -43.50 13.61
N LYS A 222 -3.29 -43.10 14.49
CA LYS A 222 -2.25 -44.01 15.02
C LYS A 222 -2.88 -45.15 15.84
N GLU A 223 -3.87 -44.83 16.67
CA GLU A 223 -4.58 -45.81 17.49
C GLU A 223 -5.33 -46.82 16.62
N VAL A 224 -6.05 -46.36 15.59
CA VAL A 224 -6.70 -47.22 14.60
C VAL A 224 -5.68 -48.07 13.85
N GLN A 225 -4.52 -47.53 13.47
CA GLN A 225 -3.46 -48.31 12.85
C GLN A 225 -2.87 -49.37 13.81
N ALA A 226 -2.73 -49.05 15.09
CA ALA A 226 -2.28 -49.99 16.11
C ALA A 226 -3.31 -51.11 16.31
N LEU A 227 -4.58 -50.76 16.49
CA LEU A 227 -5.68 -51.72 16.62
C LEU A 227 -5.84 -52.58 15.36
N ASN A 228 -5.66 -52.03 14.16
CA ASN A 228 -5.66 -52.83 12.93
C ASN A 228 -4.49 -53.80 12.88
N LYS A 229 -3.28 -53.41 13.33
CA LYS A 229 -2.15 -54.35 13.45
C LYS A 229 -2.40 -55.44 14.48
N GLU A 230 -2.99 -55.10 15.61
CA GLU A 230 -3.39 -56.08 16.63
C GLU A 230 -4.47 -57.03 16.10
N LYS A 231 -5.46 -56.50 15.38
CA LYS A 231 -6.48 -57.31 14.70
C LYS A 231 -5.85 -58.24 13.66
N GLU A 232 -4.97 -57.76 12.80
CA GLU A 232 -4.26 -58.60 11.82
C GLU A 232 -3.40 -59.68 12.51
N ALA A 233 -2.75 -59.35 13.64
CA ALA A 233 -1.99 -60.32 14.42
C ALA A 233 -2.91 -61.38 15.05
N ALA A 234 -4.06 -60.97 15.59
CA ALA A 234 -5.06 -61.87 16.15
C ALA A 234 -5.69 -62.76 15.05
N GLU A 235 -5.97 -62.23 13.86
CA GLU A 235 -6.45 -63.00 12.70
C GLU A 235 -5.38 -64.00 12.23
N LYS A 236 -4.09 -63.63 12.23
CA LYS A 236 -3.00 -64.58 11.97
C LYS A 236 -2.93 -65.68 13.01
N GLN A 237 -3.01 -65.34 14.29
CA GLN A 237 -3.05 -66.34 15.37
C GLN A 237 -4.28 -67.25 15.27
N GLN A 238 -5.44 -66.69 14.91
CA GLN A 238 -6.67 -67.45 14.70
C GLN A 238 -6.54 -68.40 13.52
N THR A 239 -6.00 -67.95 12.38
CA THR A 239 -5.78 -68.81 11.21
C THR A 239 -4.72 -69.89 11.48
N GLU A 240 -3.66 -69.59 12.23
CA GLU A 240 -2.69 -70.60 12.70
C GLU A 240 -3.34 -71.60 13.67
N ALA A 241 -4.19 -71.14 14.59
CA ALA A 241 -4.92 -72.00 15.50
C ALA A 241 -5.92 -72.89 14.74
N ILE A 242 -6.62 -72.37 13.74
CA ILE A 242 -7.51 -73.15 12.86
C ILE A 242 -6.70 -74.19 12.07
N LYS A 243 -5.51 -73.84 11.55
CA LYS A 243 -4.63 -74.81 10.89
C LYS A 243 -4.19 -75.92 11.84
N LYS A 244 -3.74 -75.57 13.05
CA LYS A 244 -3.38 -76.55 14.09
C LYS A 244 -4.57 -77.40 14.51
N GLN A 245 -5.75 -76.82 14.62
CA GLN A 245 -6.97 -77.55 14.92
C GLN A 245 -7.31 -78.55 13.79
N ALA A 246 -7.20 -78.12 12.52
CA ALA A 246 -7.42 -79.00 11.37
C ALA A 246 -6.36 -80.11 11.30
N GLU A 247 -5.09 -79.82 11.60
CA GLU A 247 -4.02 -80.84 11.72
C GLU A 247 -4.34 -81.84 12.83
N LEU A 248 -4.73 -81.37 14.02
CA LEU A 248 -5.12 -82.24 15.13
C LEU A 248 -6.39 -83.04 14.84
N GLU A 249 -7.36 -82.46 14.13
CA GLU A 249 -8.57 -83.17 13.69
C GLU A 249 -8.24 -84.25 12.66
N LEU A 250 -7.31 -83.99 11.74
CA LEU A 250 -6.77 -85.00 10.83
C LEU A 250 -6.02 -86.08 11.59
N ASP A 251 -5.15 -85.74 12.55
CA ASP A 251 -4.45 -86.70 13.39
C ASP A 251 -5.41 -87.56 14.21
N VAL A 252 -6.46 -86.95 14.79
CA VAL A 252 -7.51 -87.66 15.52
C VAL A 252 -8.29 -88.58 14.59
N LYS A 253 -8.60 -88.14 13.37
CA LYS A 253 -9.28 -88.97 12.37
C LYS A 253 -8.40 -90.14 11.94
N ASP A 254 -7.13 -89.91 11.66
CA ASP A 254 -6.15 -90.95 11.33
C ASP A 254 -5.96 -91.92 12.50
N MET A 255 -5.92 -91.43 13.74
CA MET A 255 -5.90 -92.28 14.92
C MET A 255 -7.18 -93.09 15.06
N LEU A 256 -8.36 -92.50 14.81
CA LEU A 256 -9.64 -93.22 14.83
C LEU A 256 -9.74 -94.26 13.72
N GLU A 257 -9.22 -94.00 12.52
CA GLU A 257 -9.11 -94.99 11.43
C GLU A 257 -8.12 -96.11 11.80
N ARG A 258 -7.00 -95.79 12.47
CA ARG A 258 -6.10 -96.81 13.04
C ARG A 258 -6.75 -97.61 14.15
N PHE A 259 -7.54 -96.98 15.01
CA PHE A 259 -8.28 -97.67 16.08
C PHE A 259 -9.40 -98.53 15.50
N SER A 260 -10.14 -98.08 14.49
CA SER A 260 -11.17 -98.87 13.84
C SER A 260 -10.56 -100.05 13.07
N GLY A 261 -9.42 -99.86 12.40
CA GLY A 261 -8.64 -100.94 11.81
C GLY A 261 -8.12 -101.94 12.84
N ASN A 262 -7.62 -101.48 13.99
CA ASN A 262 -7.20 -102.34 15.10
C ASN A 262 -8.37 -103.07 15.77
N ILE A 263 -9.53 -102.44 15.89
CA ILE A 263 -10.75 -103.07 16.43
C ILE A 263 -11.26 -104.13 15.46
N GLN A 264 -11.26 -103.88 14.15
CA GLN A 264 -11.59 -104.90 13.15
C GLN A 264 -10.60 -106.06 13.19
N ALA A 265 -9.28 -105.79 13.26
CA ALA A 265 -8.27 -106.82 13.41
C ALA A 265 -8.44 -107.62 14.71
N LYS A 266 -8.83 -106.97 15.81
CA LYS A 266 -9.12 -107.64 17.09
C LYS A 266 -10.39 -108.47 17.02
N ASP A 267 -11.46 -107.98 16.41
CA ASP A 267 -12.72 -108.71 16.25
C ASP A 267 -12.56 -109.93 15.33
N ASP A 268 -11.76 -109.81 14.27
CA ASP A 268 -11.42 -110.94 13.41
C ASP A 268 -10.52 -111.96 14.15
N ALA A 269 -9.59 -111.50 14.98
CA ALA A 269 -8.80 -112.37 15.86
C ALA A 269 -9.66 -113.07 16.93
N ILE A 270 -10.69 -112.39 17.48
CA ILE A 270 -11.66 -112.97 18.42
C ILE A 270 -12.51 -114.03 17.73
N LYS A 271 -12.97 -113.79 16.49
CA LYS A 271 -13.71 -114.80 15.71
C LYS A 271 -12.84 -116.01 15.39
N GLN A 272 -11.56 -115.81 15.05
CA GLN A 272 -10.62 -116.91 14.85
C GLN A 272 -10.38 -117.70 16.15
N LEU A 273 -10.29 -117.02 17.29
CA LEU A 273 -10.17 -117.66 18.61
C LEU A 273 -11.41 -118.50 18.98
N ASP A 274 -12.62 -118.02 18.68
CA ASP A 274 -13.87 -118.75 18.98
C ASP A 274 -14.01 -120.02 18.12
N ILE A 275 -13.56 -119.96 16.86
CA ILE A 275 -13.50 -121.14 15.97
C ILE A 275 -12.47 -122.15 16.48
N LEU A 276 -11.27 -121.71 16.87
CA LEU A 276 -10.24 -122.57 17.44
C LEU A 276 -10.66 -123.16 18.80
N GLN A 277 -11.38 -122.42 19.63
CA GLN A 277 -11.90 -122.93 20.91
C GLN A 277 -12.97 -124.00 20.71
N LYS A 278 -13.82 -123.89 19.68
CA LYS A 278 -14.76 -124.96 19.29
C LYS A 278 -14.03 -126.20 18.80
N GLU A 279 -13.01 -126.05 17.95
CA GLU A 279 -12.19 -127.19 17.47
C GLU A 279 -11.43 -127.89 18.61
N ILE A 280 -10.92 -127.13 19.59
CA ILE A 280 -10.28 -127.68 20.79
C ILE A 280 -11.31 -128.40 21.66
N GLN A 281 -12.52 -127.88 21.85
CA GLN A 281 -13.56 -128.57 22.62
C GLN A 281 -14.01 -129.88 21.98
N ASP A 282 -14.13 -129.93 20.66
CA ASP A 282 -14.50 -131.15 19.95
C ASP A 282 -13.36 -132.19 19.99
N SER A 283 -12.11 -131.74 19.84
CA SER A 283 -10.92 -132.60 19.99
C SER A 283 -10.76 -133.13 21.42
N GLN A 284 -11.08 -132.34 22.45
CA GLN A 284 -11.02 -132.77 23.84
C GLN A 284 -12.13 -133.76 24.22
N LYS A 285 -13.32 -133.66 23.59
CA LYS A 285 -14.41 -134.64 23.74
C LYS A 285 -14.10 -135.99 23.09
N GLU A 286 -13.40 -135.98 21.96
CA GLU A 286 -12.90 -137.21 21.32
C GLU A 286 -11.79 -137.86 22.18
N LEU A 287 -10.88 -137.06 22.75
CA LEU A 287 -9.79 -137.55 23.62
C LEU A 287 -10.32 -138.22 24.92
N ASN A 288 -11.36 -137.67 25.54
CA ASN A 288 -11.95 -138.20 26.76
C ASN A 288 -12.73 -139.52 26.57
N LYS A 289 -13.09 -139.90 25.34
CA LYS A 289 -13.69 -141.21 25.02
C LYS A 289 -12.64 -142.30 24.83
N ILE A 290 -11.44 -141.94 24.37
CA ILE A 290 -10.37 -142.88 24.03
C ILE A 290 -9.43 -143.15 25.22
N SER A 291 -9.28 -142.19 26.15
CA SER A 291 -8.42 -142.31 27.34
C SER A 291 -8.69 -143.54 28.23
N PRO A 292 -9.95 -143.90 28.60
CA PRO A 292 -10.19 -145.05 29.47
C PRO A 292 -9.98 -146.41 28.78
N ILE A 293 -10.12 -146.47 27.45
CA ILE A 293 -9.89 -147.70 26.66
C ILE A 293 -8.38 -147.96 26.51
N TYR A 294 -7.56 -146.92 26.35
CA TYR A 294 -6.11 -147.03 26.26
C TYR A 294 -5.48 -147.50 27.58
N ASP A 295 -5.92 -146.97 28.73
CA ASP A 295 -5.38 -147.36 30.05
C ASP A 295 -5.70 -148.81 30.46
N GLU A 296 -6.86 -149.34 30.06
CA GLU A 296 -7.22 -150.75 30.32
C GLU A 296 -6.36 -151.72 29.49
N HIS A 297 -6.07 -151.38 28.23
CA HIS A 297 -5.22 -152.19 27.36
C HIS A 297 -3.74 -152.11 27.76
N LEU A 298 -3.26 -150.95 28.25
CA LEU A 298 -1.89 -150.79 28.76
C LEU A 298 -1.66 -151.59 30.07
N SER A 299 -2.69 -151.72 30.92
CA SER A 299 -2.66 -152.57 32.11
C SER A 299 -2.56 -154.06 31.74
N LYS A 300 -3.33 -154.51 30.74
CA LYS A 300 -3.30 -155.90 30.26
C LYS A 300 -1.96 -156.24 29.58
N GLU A 301 -1.36 -155.29 28.88
CA GLU A 301 -0.04 -155.46 28.25
C GLU A 301 1.06 -155.64 29.30
N LYS A 302 1.09 -154.81 30.37
CA LYS A 302 2.07 -154.90 31.47
C LYS A 302 2.01 -156.22 32.25
N ASP A 303 0.83 -156.78 32.46
CA ASP A 303 0.66 -158.09 33.12
C ASP A 303 1.12 -159.26 32.24
N ILE A 304 0.90 -159.17 30.93
CA ILE A 304 1.37 -160.18 29.97
C ILE A 304 2.91 -160.12 29.84
N THR A 305 3.52 -158.93 29.85
CA THR A 305 5.00 -158.82 29.80
C THR A 305 5.67 -159.38 31.06
N LYS A 306 5.07 -159.16 32.25
CA LYS A 306 5.55 -159.78 33.49
C LYS A 306 5.50 -161.31 33.44
N ARG A 307 4.41 -161.90 32.94
CA ARG A 307 4.28 -163.36 32.80
C ARG A 307 5.23 -163.95 31.77
N ILE A 308 5.57 -163.22 30.71
CA ILE A 308 6.56 -163.64 29.70
C ILE A 308 7.97 -163.62 30.31
N MET A 309 8.36 -162.55 31.02
CA MET A 309 9.66 -162.48 31.71
C MET A 309 9.85 -163.60 32.75
N GLU A 310 8.79 -163.97 33.47
CA GLU A 310 8.84 -165.04 34.48
C GLU A 310 8.97 -166.43 33.85
N ARG A 311 8.34 -166.64 32.67
CA ARG A 311 8.43 -167.87 31.89
C ARG A 311 9.78 -168.00 31.16
N GLU A 312 10.37 -166.91 30.66
CA GLU A 312 11.71 -166.90 30.07
C GLU A 312 12.80 -167.16 31.11
N LYS A 313 12.65 -166.62 32.33
CA LYS A 313 13.54 -166.92 33.46
C LYS A 313 13.46 -168.39 33.89
N GLN A 314 12.26 -168.99 33.85
CA GLN A 314 12.09 -170.44 34.07
C GLN A 314 12.67 -171.29 32.93
N LEU A 315 12.60 -170.83 31.67
CA LEU A 315 13.17 -171.52 30.51
C LEU A 315 14.71 -171.53 30.55
N SER A 316 15.32 -170.41 30.95
CA SER A 316 16.77 -170.27 31.13
C SER A 316 17.32 -171.22 32.21
N ILE A 317 16.58 -171.38 33.32
CA ILE A 317 16.94 -172.30 34.41
C ILE A 317 16.76 -173.78 34.00
N LEU A 318 15.81 -174.08 33.11
CA LEU A 318 15.60 -175.42 32.55
C LEU A 318 16.68 -175.81 31.54
N TYR A 319 17.16 -174.89 30.70
CA TYR A 319 18.27 -175.16 29.77
C TYR A 319 19.64 -175.29 30.46
N GLN A 320 19.84 -174.67 31.63
CA GLN A 320 21.06 -174.86 32.43
C GLN A 320 21.07 -176.16 33.27
N LYS A 321 19.93 -176.85 33.42
CA LYS A 321 19.80 -178.07 34.26
C LYS A 321 19.78 -179.41 33.51
N GLN A 322 20.00 -179.41 32.21
CA GLN A 322 20.24 -180.65 31.44
C GLN A 322 21.51 -180.45 30.60
N GLY A 323 22.71 -180.63 31.14
CA GLY A 323 23.10 -181.87 31.79
C GLY A 323 23.16 -182.96 30.73
N ARG A 324 24.28 -183.06 30.02
CA ARG A 324 25.28 -184.09 30.29
C ARG A 324 24.70 -185.52 30.17
N ALA A 325 24.51 -185.98 28.94
CA ALA A 325 24.76 -187.38 28.56
C ALA A 325 24.65 -187.58 27.03
N THR A 326 25.57 -187.00 26.24
CA THR A 326 26.07 -187.51 24.93
C THR A 326 26.95 -186.42 24.29
N GLN A 327 28.19 -186.59 23.87
CA GLN A 327 29.05 -187.75 23.71
C GLN A 327 30.48 -187.22 23.45
N PHE A 328 31.39 -187.33 24.42
CA PHE A 328 32.83 -187.38 24.11
C PHE A 328 33.18 -188.84 23.82
N SER A 329 33.90 -189.08 22.72
CA SER A 329 34.15 -190.41 22.16
C SER A 329 35.36 -191.15 22.74
N SER A 330 36.12 -190.56 23.69
CA SER A 330 37.13 -191.29 24.50
C SER A 330 37.59 -190.53 25.76
N LYS A 331 38.17 -191.26 26.72
CA LYS A 331 38.61 -190.79 28.05
C LYS A 331 39.65 -189.65 28.01
N ALA A 332 40.41 -189.50 26.92
CA ALA A 332 41.48 -188.51 26.81
C ALA A 332 41.01 -187.11 26.35
N ALA A 333 39.90 -187.01 25.61
CA ALA A 333 39.36 -185.72 25.15
C ALA A 333 38.67 -184.92 26.27
N ARG A 334 38.13 -185.64 27.28
CA ARG A 334 37.45 -185.06 28.46
C ARG A 334 38.40 -184.26 29.36
N ASP A 335 39.61 -184.77 29.58
CA ASP A 335 40.54 -184.19 30.57
C ASP A 335 41.20 -182.90 30.03
N LYS A 336 41.30 -182.73 28.71
CA LYS A 336 41.82 -181.50 28.08
C LYS A 336 40.81 -180.35 28.06
N TRP A 337 39.52 -180.66 28.04
CA TRP A 337 38.45 -179.66 28.13
C TRP A 337 38.26 -179.18 29.57
N LEU A 338 38.26 -180.12 30.54
CA LEU A 338 38.14 -179.79 31.97
C LEU A 338 39.28 -178.87 32.46
N GLN A 339 40.49 -179.00 31.93
CA GLN A 339 41.61 -178.15 32.36
C GLN A 339 41.46 -176.68 31.91
N LYS A 340 40.90 -176.44 30.72
CA LYS A 340 40.80 -175.09 30.15
C LYS A 340 39.61 -174.30 30.74
N GLU A 341 38.53 -175.00 31.06
CA GLU A 341 37.37 -174.40 31.74
C GLU A 341 37.69 -173.98 33.18
N ILE A 342 38.63 -174.68 33.85
CA ILE A 342 39.14 -174.30 35.18
C ILE A 342 39.97 -173.01 35.10
N ASP A 343 40.77 -172.82 34.06
CA ASP A 343 41.57 -171.59 33.87
C ASP A 343 40.70 -170.35 33.59
N ASP A 344 39.63 -170.48 32.78
CA ASP A 344 38.73 -169.36 32.50
C ASP A 344 37.84 -169.00 33.71
N LEU A 345 37.38 -170.01 34.47
CA LEU A 345 36.54 -169.77 35.65
C LEU A 345 37.30 -169.21 36.85
N GLN A 346 38.62 -169.47 36.99
CA GLN A 346 39.44 -168.75 37.98
C GLN A 346 39.74 -167.29 37.58
N ARG A 347 39.81 -166.98 36.27
CA ARG A 347 39.96 -165.58 35.82
C ARG A 347 38.74 -164.72 36.12
N VAL A 348 37.51 -165.22 35.94
CA VAL A 348 36.29 -164.45 36.26
C VAL A 348 36.07 -164.33 37.78
N LEU A 349 36.46 -165.35 38.57
CA LEU A 349 36.50 -165.24 40.03
C LEU A 349 37.43 -164.12 40.53
N SER A 350 38.38 -163.66 39.70
CA SER A 350 39.29 -162.55 40.05
C SER A 350 38.80 -161.13 39.71
N SER A 351 37.80 -160.93 38.84
CA SER A 351 37.36 -159.56 38.46
C SER A 351 36.05 -159.09 39.11
N ASN A 352 35.17 -159.99 39.60
CA ASN A 352 34.04 -159.56 40.46
C ASN A 352 34.48 -159.19 41.90
N LEU A 353 35.78 -158.99 42.09
CA LEU A 353 36.43 -158.38 43.26
C LEU A 353 36.78 -156.89 43.01
N ALA A 354 36.01 -156.17 42.19
CA ALA A 354 35.94 -154.70 42.22
C ALA A 354 34.66 -154.13 41.58
N GLN A 355 33.47 -154.42 42.17
CA GLN A 355 32.25 -153.57 42.29
C GLN A 355 30.95 -154.37 42.24
#